data_AF-A0A645JAS7-F1
#
_entry.id   AF-A0A645JAS7-F1
#
_cell.length_a   1.000
_cell.length_b   1.000
_cell.length_c   1.000
_cell.angle_alpha   90.00
_cell.angle_beta   90.00
_cell.angle_gamma   90.00
#
_symmetry.space_group_name_H-M   'P 1'
#
loop_
_entity.id
_entity.type
_entity.pdbx_description
1 polymer ?
#
loop_
_entity_poly.entity_id
_entity_poly.type
_entity_poly.pdbx_seq_one_letter_code
_entity_poly.pdbx_strand_id
1 'polypeptide(L)' 'MNGIILEALEEIPVAGTRVRIGQYDIDILDVQDNMIKQVQVLPVKPLRESVSDQ' A
#
# COMPACT_ATOMS: atom_id res chain seq x y z
N MET A 1 -7.24 -9.13 7.94
CA MET A 1 -6.55 -7.83 7.99
C MET A 1 -7.24 -6.87 7.03
N ASN A 2 -8.49 -6.52 7.32
CA ASN A 2 -9.31 -5.60 6.53
C ASN A 2 -9.69 -4.43 7.44
N GLY A 3 -8.87 -3.38 7.46
CA GLY A 3 -9.14 -2.20 8.29
C GLY A 3 -8.22 -1.02 7.99
N ILE A 4 -6.92 -1.25 7.84
CA ILE A 4 -5.93 -0.15 7.78
C ILE A 4 -5.81 0.50 6.39
N ILE A 5 -6.19 -0.19 5.30
CA ILE A 5 -6.00 0.35 3.94
C ILE A 5 -7.11 1.32 3.52
N LEU A 6 -8.28 1.30 4.18
CA LEU A 6 -9.41 2.15 3.78
C LEU A 6 -9.38 3.54 4.42
N GLU A 7 -8.83 3.69 5.63
CA GLU A 7 -8.83 4.98 6.34
C GLU A 7 -7.82 6.00 5.78
N ALA A 8 -6.82 5.56 5.01
CA ALA A 8 -5.82 6.45 4.40
C ALA A 8 -6.22 6.99 3.02
N LEU A 9 -7.34 6.51 2.45
CA LEU A 9 -7.81 6.87 1.11
C LEU A 9 -9.24 7.42 1.22
N GLU A 10 -9.37 8.66 1.67
CA GLU A 10 -10.59 9.47 1.46
C GLU A 10 -10.84 9.74 -0.05
N GLU A 11 -9.91 9.36 -0.92
CA GLU A 11 -9.97 9.45 -2.38
C GLU A 11 -10.17 8.09 -3.06
N ILE A 12 -10.89 8.09 -4.18
CA ILE A 12 -11.08 6.89 -5.02
C ILE A 12 -9.70 6.37 -5.46
N PRO A 13 -9.38 5.08 -5.27
CA PRO A 13 -8.07 4.55 -5.62
C PRO A 13 -7.85 4.64 -7.14
N VAL A 14 -6.68 5.12 -7.54
CA VAL A 14 -6.28 5.25 -8.94
C VAL A 14 -5.07 4.36 -9.21
N ALA A 15 -5.11 3.60 -10.30
CA ALA A 15 -3.96 2.82 -10.75
C ALA A 15 -2.79 3.76 -11.09
N GLY A 16 -1.58 3.37 -10.69
CA GLY A 16 -0.38 4.20 -10.81
C GLY A 16 -0.13 5.13 -9.62
N THR A 17 -1.04 5.21 -8.65
CA THR A 17 -0.78 5.92 -7.39
C THR A 17 0.19 5.14 -6.51
N ARG A 18 1.20 5.85 -5.98
CA ARG A 18 2.12 5.34 -4.95
C ARG A 18 1.74 5.90 -3.59
N VAL A 19 1.58 5.01 -2.61
CA VAL A 19 1.26 5.38 -1.22
C VAL A 19 2.35 4.85 -0.29
N ARG A 20 2.77 5.67 0.68
CA ARG A 20 3.69 5.29 1.75
C ARG A 20 2.90 4.86 2.98
N ILE A 21 3.09 3.61 3.44
CA ILE A 21 2.54 3.14 4.72
C ILE A 21 3.68 2.58 5.57
N GLY A 22 4.01 3.27 6.65
CA GLY A 22 5.17 2.93 7.49
C GLY A 22 6.45 2.82 6.67
N GLN A 23 7.09 1.64 6.73
CA GLN A 23 8.35 1.33 6.03
C GLN A 23 8.14 0.70 4.64
N TYR A 24 6.96 0.87 4.03
CA TYR A 24 6.63 0.27 2.75
C TYR A 24 6.10 1.30 1.75
N ASP A 25 6.64 1.27 0.54
CA ASP A 25 6.00 1.84 -0.66
C ASP A 25 4.98 0.84 -1.17
N ILE A 26 3.79 1.32 -1.50
CA ILE A 26 2.73 0.52 -2.10
C ILE A 26 2.36 1.18 -3.43
N ASP A 27 2.66 0.49 -4.51
CA ASP A 27 2.26 0.89 -5.86
C ASP A 27 0.95 0.20 -6.22
N ILE A 28 -0.09 0.98 -6.52
CA ILE A 28 -1.37 0.45 -7.01
C ILE A 28 -1.22 0.09 -8.48
N LEU A 29 -1.27 -1.20 -8.79
CA LEU A 29 -1.09 -1.69 -10.16
C LEU A 29 -2.42 -1.83 -10.90
N ASP A 30 -3.49 -2.21 -10.20
CA ASP A 30 -4.81 -2.41 -10.80
C ASP A 30 -5.95 -2.02 -9.86
N VAL A 31 -6.96 -1.37 -10.43
CA VAL A 31 -8.20 -0.95 -9.78
C VAL A 31 -9.38 -1.32 -10.68
N GLN A 32 -10.37 -2.01 -10.12
CA GLN A 32 -11.61 -2.35 -10.80
C GLN A 32 -12.80 -2.14 -9.86
N ASP A 33 -13.88 -1.54 -10.36
CA ASP A 33 -15.08 -1.21 -9.58
C ASP A 33 -14.76 -0.41 -8.30
N ASN A 34 -13.83 0.54 -8.40
CA ASN A 34 -13.30 1.33 -7.27
C ASN A 34 -12.62 0.49 -6.17
N MET A 35 -12.30 -0.77 -6.45
CA MET A 35 -11.55 -1.64 -5.55
C MET A 35 -10.15 -1.90 -6.09
N ILE A 36 -9.14 -1.78 -5.23
CA ILE A 36 -7.77 -2.19 -5.53
C ILE A 36 -7.75 -3.72 -5.71
N LYS A 37 -7.27 -4.18 -6.86
CA LYS A 37 -7.15 -5.62 -7.18
C LYS A 37 -5.72 -6.11 -7.02
N GLN A 38 -4.74 -5.26 -7.31
CA GLN A 38 -3.34 -5.61 -7.25
C GLN A 38 -2.48 -4.43 -6.78
N VAL A 39 -1.52 -4.74 -5.91
CA VAL A 39 -0.48 -3.81 -5.46
C VAL A 39 0.89 -4.46 -5.53
N GLN A 40 1.93 -3.64 -5.67
CA GLN A 40 3.30 -4.01 -5.42
C GLN A 40 3.77 -3.35 -4.12
N VAL A 41 4.33 -4.14 -3.22
CA VAL A 41 4.84 -3.67 -1.93
C VAL A 41 6.37 -3.70 -1.95
N LEU A 42 6.98 -2.55 -1.69
CA LEU A 42 8.42 -2.34 -1.72
C LEU A 42 8.88 -1.83 -0.35
N PRO A 43 9.74 -2.56 0.37
CA PRO A 43 10.25 -2.07 1.64
C PRO A 43 11.29 -0.96 1.40
N VAL A 44 11.24 0.14 2.16
CA VAL A 44 12.24 1.23 2.02
C VAL A 44 13.58 0.91 2.62
N LYS A 45 13.59 -0.02 3.57
CA LYS A 45 14.78 -0.56 4.19
C LYS A 45 14.85 -2.06 3.91
N PRO A 46 16.04 -2.69 3.97
CA PRO A 46 16.15 -4.14 3.87
C PRO A 46 15.13 -4.83 4.79
N LEU A 47 14.49 -5.90 4.30
CA LEU A 47 13.36 -6.56 4.99
C LEU A 47 13.62 -6.86 6.46
N ARG A 48 14.87 -7.18 6.82
CA ARG A 48 15.28 -7.47 8.21
C ARG A 48 15.10 -6.27 9.14
N GLU A 49 15.29 -5.05 8.65
CA GLU A 49 15.07 -3.84 9.44
C GLU A 49 13.59 -3.41 9.41
N SER A 50 12.90 -3.62 8.29
CA SER A 50 11.48 -3.24 8.13
C SER A 50 10.51 -4.09 8.95
N VAL A 51 10.94 -5.25 9.47
CA VAL A 51 10.13 -6.13 10.34
C VAL A 51 10.53 -6.09 11.81
N SER A 52 11.67 -5.48 12.16
CA SER A 52 12.19 -5.46 13.53
C SER A 52 11.65 -4.32 14.41
N ASP A 53 10.90 -3.38 13.85
CA ASP A 53 10.25 -2.26 14.56
C ASP A 53 8.81 -2.60 15.02
N GLN A 54 8.49 -3.87 15.32
CA GLN A 54 7.18 -4.30 15.85
C GLN A 54 7.21 -4.64 17.35
#